data_AF-A0A391NCJ0-F1
#
_entry.id   AF-A0A391NCJ0-F1
#
_cell.length_a   1.000
_cell.length_b   1.000
_cell.length_c   1.000
_cell.angle_alpha   90.00
_cell.angle_beta   90.00
_cell.angle_gamma   90.00
#
_symmetry.space_group_name_H-M   'P 1'
#
loop_
_entity.id
_entity.type
_entity.pdbx_description
1 polymer ?
#
loop_
_entity_poly.entity_id
_entity_poly.type
_entity_poly.pdbx_seq_one_letter_code
_entity_poly.pdbx_strand_id
1 'polypeptide(L)'
;MESGLKADREDRIAVTAKRKIMKKPTPKSDPMPALDKKAKIVPTKPEKTDKNGKKLHPSQVIDDDIKVTAYIWGGCGFVAAMVSLFCFMADSRESIDLGIIFGAVAFGFIIYCNILYSKSGARDVRCAKCNSNLAKCVKESEDYAGTYSVRRSVINNVTRKEEEISVTKTDFKVTKEWKCGLCSSGWKTSYIKTVG
;
A
#
# COMPACT_ATOMS: atom_id res chain seq x y z
N MET A 1 21.90 61.59 -43.62
CA MET A 1 20.55 61.21 -44.07
C MET A 1 19.68 61.13 -42.82
N GLU A 2 18.78 62.11 -42.72
CA GLU A 2 17.44 62.09 -42.12
C GLU A 2 17.22 61.17 -40.91
N SER A 3 17.12 61.69 -39.68
CA SER A 3 15.94 62.35 -39.08
C SER A 3 14.69 61.49 -39.03
N GLY A 4 14.20 61.19 -37.82
CA GLY A 4 12.88 60.59 -37.64
C GLY A 4 12.46 60.42 -36.18
N LEU A 5 12.08 61.54 -35.56
CA LEU A 5 11.04 61.76 -34.52
C LEU A 5 11.03 60.86 -33.26
N LYS A 6 11.29 61.44 -32.08
CA LYS A 6 10.32 62.11 -31.16
C LYS A 6 9.30 61.10 -30.62
N ALA A 7 9.29 60.73 -29.34
CA ALA A 7 9.10 61.51 -28.11
C ALA A 7 7.95 60.79 -27.40
N ASP A 8 8.06 60.51 -26.10
CA ASP A 8 7.00 60.78 -25.12
C ASP A 8 7.16 59.95 -23.84
N ARG A 9 6.91 60.65 -22.73
CA ARG A 9 6.50 60.16 -21.41
C ARG A 9 7.50 59.32 -20.64
N GLU A 10 7.69 59.49 -19.35
CA GLU A 10 7.15 60.35 -18.29
C GLU A 10 8.21 60.14 -17.19
N ASP A 11 8.91 61.18 -16.77
CA ASP A 11 8.54 61.95 -15.58
C ASP A 11 8.47 61.11 -14.28
N ARG A 12 9.31 61.52 -13.32
CA ARG A 12 9.16 61.43 -11.84
C ARG A 12 9.96 60.38 -11.08
N ILE A 13 11.15 60.86 -10.70
CA ILE A 13 11.62 61.01 -9.32
C ILE A 13 10.45 61.25 -8.32
N ALA A 14 10.38 60.49 -7.23
CA ALA A 14 9.87 60.91 -5.90
C ALA A 14 10.19 59.80 -4.87
N VAL A 15 11.19 59.97 -3.99
CA VAL A 15 11.12 60.67 -2.70
C VAL A 15 10.03 60.12 -1.76
N THR A 16 10.52 59.40 -0.73
CA THR A 16 10.03 59.25 0.65
C THR A 16 8.77 60.01 1.10
N ALA A 17 7.84 59.30 1.75
CA ALA A 17 7.07 59.85 2.87
C ALA A 17 6.47 58.76 3.79
N LYS A 18 6.70 58.93 5.11
CA LYS A 18 6.07 58.21 6.23
C LYS A 18 4.56 58.44 6.26
N ARG A 19 3.76 57.45 6.68
CA ARG A 19 2.49 57.70 7.39
C ARG A 19 2.08 56.58 8.35
N LYS A 20 1.81 56.99 9.60
CA LYS A 20 1.17 56.27 10.70
C LYS A 20 -0.18 55.68 10.29
N ILE A 21 -0.50 54.45 10.72
CA ILE A 21 -1.89 53.99 10.87
C ILE A 21 -2.06 53.24 12.20
N MET A 22 -2.69 53.97 13.13
CA MET A 22 -3.70 53.61 14.14
C MET A 22 -3.67 52.22 14.81
N LYS A 23 -3.49 52.26 16.15
CA LYS A 23 -3.99 51.26 17.10
C LYS A 23 -5.52 51.15 16.99
N LYS A 24 -6.04 49.93 16.86
CA LYS A 24 -7.45 49.59 17.13
C LYS A 24 -7.54 48.65 18.34
N PRO A 25 -8.66 48.69 19.09
CA PRO A 25 -8.76 48.28 20.49
C PRO A 25 -8.89 46.76 20.67
N THR A 26 -8.35 46.28 21.80
CA THR A 26 -8.55 44.93 22.36
C THR A 26 -10.02 44.65 22.64
N PRO A 27 -10.61 43.55 22.12
CA PRO A 27 -11.82 42.98 22.70
C PRO A 27 -11.44 42.14 23.92
N LYS A 28 -12.10 42.41 25.05
CA LYS A 28 -12.15 41.50 26.21
C LYS A 28 -12.71 40.17 25.73
N SER A 29 -11.92 39.10 25.84
CA SER A 29 -12.41 37.73 25.74
C SER A 29 -12.73 37.23 27.14
N ASP A 30 -13.95 36.73 27.29
CA ASP A 30 -14.54 36.11 28.46
C ASP A 30 -13.66 35.02 29.12
N PRO A 31 -13.87 34.72 30.42
CA PRO A 31 -13.10 33.71 31.13
C PRO A 31 -13.21 32.34 30.46
N MET A 32 -12.05 31.75 30.17
CA MET A 32 -11.94 30.39 29.63
C MET A 32 -12.66 29.39 30.55
N PRO A 33 -13.57 28.55 30.02
CA PRO A 33 -13.97 27.36 30.76
C PRO A 33 -12.76 26.43 30.87
N ALA A 34 -12.52 25.94 32.09
CA ALA A 34 -11.53 24.91 32.38
C ALA A 34 -11.81 23.69 31.50
N LEU A 35 -11.06 23.56 30.41
CA LEU A 35 -10.99 22.35 29.63
C LEU A 35 -10.28 21.31 30.49
N ASP A 36 -11.08 20.47 31.15
CA ASP A 36 -10.70 19.17 31.69
C ASP A 36 -9.99 18.39 30.58
N LYS A 37 -8.66 18.56 30.52
CA LYS A 37 -7.78 17.65 29.81
C LYS A 37 -7.73 16.36 30.62
N LYS A 38 -8.80 15.56 30.52
CA LYS A 38 -8.64 14.11 30.56
C LYS A 38 -7.75 13.77 29.38
N ALA A 39 -6.44 13.84 29.59
CA ALA A 39 -5.45 13.29 28.71
C ALA A 39 -5.87 11.84 28.50
N LYS A 40 -6.48 11.56 27.35
CA LYS A 40 -6.72 10.21 26.89
C LYS A 40 -5.32 9.62 26.80
N ILE A 41 -4.95 8.81 27.78
CA ILE A 41 -3.71 8.03 27.76
C ILE A 41 -3.88 7.12 26.55
N VAL A 42 -3.44 7.59 25.38
CA VAL A 42 -3.33 6.75 24.19
C VAL A 42 -2.30 5.71 24.60
N PRO A 43 -2.66 4.41 24.69
CA PRO A 43 -1.70 3.39 25.06
C PRO A 43 -0.56 3.48 24.05
N THR A 44 0.57 4.00 24.51
CA THR A 44 1.75 4.14 23.68
C THR A 44 2.26 2.73 23.54
N LYS A 45 2.06 2.11 22.36
CA LYS A 45 2.66 0.80 22.06
C LYS A 45 4.14 0.87 22.48
N PRO A 46 4.68 -0.18 23.14
CA PRO A 46 6.07 -0.18 23.59
C PRO A 46 6.97 0.17 22.41
N GLU A 47 7.88 1.11 22.64
CA GLU A 47 8.80 1.61 21.63
C GLU A 47 9.72 0.46 21.20
N LYS A 48 9.56 0.00 19.95
CA LYS A 48 10.34 -1.13 19.42
C LYS A 48 11.77 -0.67 19.09
N THR A 49 12.75 -1.35 19.66
CA THR A 49 14.18 -1.15 19.43
C THR A 49 14.74 -2.23 18.50
N ASP A 50 15.76 -1.89 17.72
CA ASP A 50 16.49 -2.88 16.92
C ASP A 50 17.40 -3.76 17.82
N LYS A 51 18.01 -4.79 17.22
CA LYS A 51 18.96 -5.68 17.92
C LYS A 51 20.18 -4.97 18.53
N ASN A 52 20.42 -3.71 18.13
CA ASN A 52 21.51 -2.86 18.60
C ASN A 52 21.03 -1.77 19.57
N GLY A 53 19.78 -1.84 20.05
CA GLY A 53 19.20 -0.89 20.99
C GLY A 53 18.80 0.47 20.40
N LYS A 54 18.84 0.65 19.07
CA LYS A 54 18.41 1.89 18.42
C LYS A 54 16.89 1.93 18.29
N LYS A 55 16.30 3.09 18.60
CA LYS A 55 14.88 3.37 18.39
C LYS A 55 14.56 3.27 16.90
N LEU A 56 13.64 2.39 16.53
CA LEU A 56 13.18 2.25 15.15
C LEU A 56 12.08 3.25 14.85
N HIS A 57 12.11 3.84 13.66
CA HIS A 57 10.99 4.64 13.19
C HIS A 57 9.75 3.73 13.04
N PRO A 58 8.52 4.19 13.34
CA PRO A 58 7.31 3.38 13.22
C PRO A 58 7.12 2.70 11.85
N SER A 59 7.63 3.32 10.78
CA SER A 59 7.59 2.78 9.42
C SER A 59 8.54 1.60 9.17
N GLN A 60 9.54 1.39 10.03
CA GLN A 60 10.49 0.29 9.93
C GLN A 60 10.00 -0.95 10.67
N VAL A 61 9.11 -0.77 11.63
CA VAL A 61 8.55 -1.85 12.44
C VAL A 61 7.65 -2.73 11.57
N ILE A 62 7.91 -4.02 11.61
CA ILE A 62 6.93 -5.04 11.27
C ILE A 62 6.29 -5.42 12.59
N ASP A 63 4.95 -5.53 12.62
CA ASP A 63 4.30 -6.18 13.75
C ASP A 63 4.51 -7.70 13.59
N ASP A 64 5.72 -8.15 13.91
CA ASP A 64 6.12 -9.55 13.88
C ASP A 64 5.21 -10.39 14.79
N ASP A 65 4.69 -9.82 15.88
CA ASP A 65 3.68 -10.45 16.73
C ASP A 65 2.40 -10.77 15.96
N ILE A 66 1.94 -9.87 15.08
CA ILE A 66 0.77 -10.09 14.22
C ILE A 66 1.08 -11.15 13.17
N LYS A 67 2.29 -11.16 12.61
CA LYS A 67 2.71 -12.21 11.68
C LYS A 67 2.74 -13.58 12.34
N VAL A 68 3.38 -13.70 13.49
CA VAL A 68 3.46 -14.95 14.27
C VAL A 68 2.06 -15.42 14.63
N THR A 69 1.20 -14.51 15.10
CA THR A 69 -0.20 -14.81 15.41
C THR A 69 -0.95 -15.32 14.17
N ALA A 70 -0.78 -14.67 13.01
CA ALA A 70 -1.38 -15.11 11.75
C ALA A 70 -0.87 -16.49 11.30
N TYR A 71 0.42 -16.79 11.49
CA TYR A 71 0.99 -18.11 11.20
C TYR A 71 0.43 -19.20 12.11
N ILE A 72 0.29 -18.93 13.41
CA ILE A 72 -0.27 -19.89 14.38
C ILE A 72 -1.71 -20.22 14.01
N TRP A 73 -2.56 -19.20 13.83
CA TRP A 73 -3.96 -19.42 13.45
C TRP A 73 -4.08 -20.06 12.05
N GLY A 74 -3.16 -19.75 11.14
CA GLY A 74 -3.11 -20.35 9.81
C GLY A 74 -2.77 -21.83 9.87
N GLY A 75 -1.84 -22.20 10.74
CA GLY A 75 -1.51 -23.59 11.04
C GLY A 75 -2.70 -24.35 11.65
N CYS A 76 -3.40 -23.76 12.62
CA CYS A 76 -4.62 -24.36 13.16
C CYS A 76 -5.70 -24.57 12.09
N GLY A 77 -5.90 -23.58 11.20
CA GLY A 77 -6.81 -23.70 10.06
C GLY A 77 -6.42 -24.81 9.09
N PHE A 78 -5.12 -24.96 8.80
CA PHE A 78 -4.61 -26.03 7.94
C PHE A 78 -4.87 -27.42 8.53
N VAL A 79 -4.61 -27.61 9.82
CA VAL A 79 -4.88 -28.88 10.51
C VAL A 79 -6.37 -29.20 10.46
N ALA A 80 -7.25 -28.23 10.73
CA ALA A 80 -8.70 -28.41 10.63
C ALA A 80 -9.14 -28.77 9.20
N ALA A 81 -8.54 -28.18 8.17
CA ALA A 81 -8.81 -28.51 6.77
C ALA A 81 -8.39 -29.96 6.43
N MET A 82 -7.25 -30.42 6.95
CA MET A 82 -6.80 -31.80 6.76
C MET A 82 -7.76 -32.79 7.43
N VAL A 83 -8.19 -32.52 8.67
CA VAL A 83 -9.18 -33.35 9.37
C VAL A 83 -10.50 -33.40 8.60
N SER A 84 -10.97 -32.25 8.12
CA SER A 84 -12.16 -32.16 7.26
C SER A 84 -12.04 -33.03 6.01
N LEU A 85 -10.89 -33.01 5.33
CA LEU A 85 -10.63 -33.85 4.17
C LEU A 85 -10.66 -35.35 4.52
N PHE A 86 -9.99 -35.77 5.59
CA PHE A 86 -10.02 -37.17 6.04
C PHE A 86 -11.44 -37.64 6.39
N CYS A 87 -12.24 -36.77 7.01
CA CYS A 87 -13.64 -37.03 7.31
C CYS A 87 -14.48 -37.27 6.05
N PHE A 88 -14.24 -36.53 4.96
CA PHE A 88 -14.89 -36.78 3.67
C PHE A 88 -14.42 -38.08 2.99
N MET A 89 -13.18 -38.50 3.21
CA MET A 89 -12.65 -39.75 2.63
C MET A 89 -13.15 -41.02 3.36
N ALA A 90 -13.63 -40.90 4.60
CA ALA A 90 -14.11 -42.03 5.40
C ALA A 90 -15.53 -42.54 5.00
N ASP A 91 -16.22 -41.85 4.08
CA ASP A 91 -17.49 -42.25 3.45
C ASP A 91 -18.60 -42.76 4.40
N SER A 92 -18.73 -42.12 5.57
CA SER A 92 -19.84 -42.35 6.49
C SER A 92 -20.64 -41.07 6.67
N ARG A 93 -21.96 -41.16 6.90
CA ARG A 93 -22.80 -39.95 7.11
C ARG A 93 -22.32 -39.11 8.29
N GLU A 94 -21.95 -39.76 9.40
CA GLU A 94 -21.44 -39.08 10.58
C GLU A 94 -20.10 -38.38 10.32
N SER A 95 -19.21 -39.01 9.54
CA SER A 95 -17.93 -38.40 9.17
C SER A 95 -18.12 -37.23 8.21
N ILE A 96 -19.10 -37.27 7.31
CA ILE A 96 -19.40 -36.14 6.41
C ILE A 96 -19.85 -34.91 7.20
N ASP A 97 -20.73 -35.08 8.20
CA ASP A 97 -21.21 -33.97 9.04
C ASP A 97 -20.05 -33.34 9.84
N LEU A 98 -19.18 -34.17 10.43
CA LEU A 98 -17.94 -33.71 11.08
C LEU A 98 -17.02 -33.00 10.08
N GLY A 99 -16.90 -33.51 8.87
CA GLY A 99 -16.11 -32.91 7.79
C GLY A 99 -16.58 -31.51 7.46
N ILE A 100 -17.89 -31.28 7.37
CA ILE A 100 -18.48 -29.96 7.12
C ILE A 100 -18.18 -28.99 8.28
N ILE A 101 -18.33 -29.43 9.53
CA ILE A 101 -18.06 -28.60 10.71
C ILE A 101 -16.59 -28.17 10.74
N PHE A 102 -15.66 -29.12 10.60
CA PHE A 102 -14.23 -28.80 10.58
C PHE A 102 -13.85 -27.96 9.37
N GLY A 103 -14.50 -28.17 8.22
CA GLY A 103 -14.30 -27.37 7.01
C GLY A 103 -14.72 -25.91 7.21
N ALA A 104 -15.86 -25.67 7.86
CA ALA A 104 -16.33 -24.32 8.19
C ALA A 104 -15.37 -23.60 9.17
N VAL A 105 -14.89 -24.31 10.19
CA VAL A 105 -13.89 -23.78 11.14
C VAL A 105 -12.58 -23.45 10.43
N ALA A 106 -12.08 -24.35 9.57
CA ALA A 106 -10.88 -24.11 8.77
C ALA A 106 -11.01 -22.87 7.89
N PHE A 107 -12.16 -22.72 7.22
CA PHE A 107 -12.45 -21.56 6.39
C PHE A 107 -12.44 -20.25 7.20
N GLY A 108 -13.07 -20.26 8.39
CA GLY A 108 -13.04 -19.12 9.31
C GLY A 108 -11.62 -18.71 9.70
N PHE A 109 -10.75 -19.68 10.03
CA PHE A 109 -9.34 -19.40 10.33
C PHE A 109 -8.58 -18.84 9.14
N ILE A 110 -8.79 -19.37 7.93
CA ILE A 110 -8.11 -18.85 6.72
C ILE A 110 -8.47 -17.38 6.48
N ILE A 111 -9.77 -17.03 6.59
CA ILE A 111 -10.21 -15.64 6.44
C ILE A 111 -9.57 -14.76 7.51
N TYR A 112 -9.63 -15.18 8.77
CA TYR A 112 -9.06 -14.43 9.88
C TYR A 112 -7.55 -14.19 9.72
N CYS A 113 -6.81 -15.22 9.28
CA CYS A 113 -5.39 -15.12 8.98
C CYS A 113 -5.10 -14.15 7.85
N ASN A 114 -5.90 -14.16 6.79
CA ASN A 114 -5.74 -13.23 5.67
C ASN A 114 -5.93 -11.77 6.12
N ILE A 115 -6.92 -11.51 6.98
CA ILE A 115 -7.16 -10.18 7.55
C ILE A 115 -5.99 -9.74 8.43
N LEU A 116 -5.50 -10.59 9.33
CA LEU A 116 -4.36 -10.28 10.19
C LEU A 116 -3.08 -10.05 9.38
N TYR A 117 -2.80 -10.92 8.40
CA TYR A 117 -1.62 -10.81 7.55
C TYR A 117 -1.65 -9.52 6.74
N SER A 118 -2.82 -9.12 6.23
CA SER A 118 -2.99 -7.85 5.51
C SER A 118 -2.71 -6.63 6.41
N LYS A 119 -3.05 -6.70 7.70
CA LYS A 119 -2.76 -5.63 8.68
C LYS A 119 -1.30 -5.58 9.14
N SER A 120 -0.54 -6.65 8.96
CA SER A 120 0.85 -6.75 9.46
C SER A 120 1.87 -5.90 8.68
N GLY A 121 1.46 -5.26 7.57
CA GLY A 121 2.38 -4.53 6.68
C GLY A 121 3.38 -5.45 5.95
N ALA A 122 3.08 -6.75 5.88
CA ALA A 122 3.91 -7.75 5.18
C ALA A 122 3.94 -7.55 3.66
N ARG A 123 2.88 -6.97 3.08
CA ARG A 123 2.79 -6.67 1.65
C ARG A 123 3.35 -5.30 1.28
N ASP A 124 3.78 -4.52 2.26
CA ASP A 124 4.27 -3.16 2.00
C ASP A 124 5.59 -3.23 1.22
N VAL A 125 5.73 -2.34 0.24
CA VAL A 125 7.01 -2.15 -0.45
C VAL A 125 7.98 -1.51 0.54
N ARG A 126 9.05 -2.23 0.87
CA ARG A 126 10.04 -1.81 1.87
C ARG A 126 11.35 -1.44 1.21
N CYS A 127 11.99 -0.41 1.76
CA CYS A 127 13.31 0.02 1.34
C CYS A 127 14.36 -1.03 1.70
N ALA A 128 15.16 -1.47 0.73
CA ALA A 128 16.24 -2.44 0.96
C ALA A 128 17.32 -1.94 1.95
N LYS A 129 17.53 -0.62 2.05
CA LYS A 129 18.58 -0.04 2.90
C LYS A 129 18.16 0.10 4.37
N CYS A 130 16.94 0.58 4.63
CA CYS A 130 16.48 0.91 5.98
C CYS A 130 15.22 0.16 6.41
N ASN A 131 14.71 -0.76 5.60
CA ASN A 131 13.50 -1.56 5.84
C ASN A 131 12.21 -0.75 6.14
N SER A 132 12.21 0.54 5.79
CA SER A 132 11.04 1.43 5.97
C SER A 132 9.99 1.17 4.89
N ASN A 133 8.71 1.13 5.28
CA ASN A 133 7.56 1.05 4.36
C ASN A 133 7.15 2.40 3.73
N LEU A 134 7.90 3.48 4.01
CA LEU A 134 7.69 4.80 3.38
C LEU A 134 8.27 4.85 1.96
N ALA A 135 8.13 3.78 1.18
CA ALA A 135 8.53 3.76 -0.21
C ALA A 135 7.45 4.45 -1.07
N LYS A 136 7.86 5.36 -1.96
CA LYS A 136 6.97 5.97 -2.95
C LYS A 136 7.47 5.65 -4.35
N CYS A 137 6.56 5.26 -5.24
CA CYS A 137 6.84 5.17 -6.67
C CYS A 137 6.96 6.60 -7.20
N VAL A 138 8.12 6.96 -7.72
CA VAL A 138 8.42 8.31 -8.25
C VAL A 138 8.12 8.36 -9.74
N LYS A 139 8.41 7.26 -10.44
CA LYS A 139 8.25 7.16 -11.88
C LYS A 139 7.89 5.73 -12.26
N GLU A 140 6.96 5.61 -13.18
CA GLU A 140 6.62 4.35 -13.84
C GLU A 140 6.80 4.56 -15.34
N SER A 141 7.56 3.68 -15.98
CA SER A 141 7.70 3.65 -17.44
C SER A 141 7.30 2.28 -17.94
N GLU A 142 6.58 2.25 -19.06
CA GLU A 142 6.21 1.03 -19.76
C GLU A 142 6.88 1.04 -21.13
N ASP A 143 7.74 0.06 -21.39
CA ASP A 143 8.44 -0.12 -22.65
C ASP A 143 7.87 -1.35 -23.38
N TYR A 144 7.59 -1.25 -24.67
CA TYR A 144 7.13 -2.39 -25.47
C TYR A 144 8.23 -3.46 -25.56
N ALA A 145 7.92 -4.70 -25.20
CA ALA A 145 8.87 -5.82 -25.20
C ALA A 145 8.66 -6.78 -26.38
N GLY A 146 7.44 -6.88 -26.92
CA GLY A 146 7.13 -7.74 -28.07
C GLY A 146 5.67 -8.16 -28.14
N THR A 147 5.28 -8.72 -29.28
CA THR A 147 3.96 -9.33 -29.51
C THR A 147 4.17 -10.73 -30.05
N TYR A 148 3.45 -11.71 -29.52
CA TYR A 148 3.52 -13.11 -29.94
C TYR A 148 2.14 -13.76 -29.91
N SER A 149 1.92 -14.75 -30.77
CA SER A 149 0.69 -15.54 -30.78
C SER A 149 0.90 -16.83 -30.00
N VAL A 150 -0.05 -17.16 -29.13
CA VAL A 150 -0.10 -18.44 -28.41
C VAL A 150 -1.33 -19.20 -28.88
N ARG A 151 -1.13 -20.42 -29.36
CA ARG A 151 -2.23 -21.33 -29.64
C ARG A 151 -2.71 -21.95 -28.33
N ARG A 152 -4.03 -21.94 -28.12
CA ARG A 152 -4.68 -22.55 -26.97
C ARG A 152 -5.81 -23.41 -27.46
N SER A 153 -5.92 -24.62 -26.92
CA SER A 153 -7.11 -25.41 -27.11
C SER A 153 -8.20 -24.92 -26.16
N VAL A 154 -9.37 -24.67 -26.72
CA VAL A 154 -10.56 -24.24 -25.98
C VAL A 154 -11.70 -25.17 -26.36
N ILE A 155 -12.45 -25.61 -25.36
CA ILE A 155 -13.67 -26.38 -25.60
C ILE A 155 -14.75 -25.39 -26.02
N ASN A 156 -15.26 -25.52 -27.24
CA ASN A 156 -16.37 -24.71 -27.69
C ASN A 156 -17.63 -25.11 -26.91
N ASN A 157 -18.22 -24.15 -26.19
CA ASN A 157 -19.38 -24.39 -25.32
C ASN A 157 -20.63 -24.86 -26.08
N VAL A 158 -20.73 -24.58 -27.38
CA VAL A 158 -21.86 -24.99 -28.23
C VAL A 158 -21.64 -26.38 -28.81
N THR A 159 -20.47 -26.61 -29.41
CA THR A 159 -20.19 -27.87 -30.14
C THR A 159 -19.59 -28.95 -29.25
N ARG A 160 -19.15 -28.61 -28.03
CA ARG A 160 -18.37 -29.46 -27.10
C ARG A 160 -17.11 -30.08 -27.71
N LYS A 161 -16.64 -29.54 -28.84
CA LYS A 161 -15.40 -29.97 -29.49
C LYS A 161 -14.25 -29.09 -29.05
N GLU A 162 -13.06 -29.68 -29.01
CA GLU A 162 -11.82 -28.96 -28.81
C GLU A 162 -11.47 -28.20 -30.09
N GLU A 163 -11.39 -26.88 -29.98
CA GLU A 163 -11.01 -25.97 -31.07
C GLU A 163 -9.70 -25.28 -30.70
N GLU A 164 -8.78 -25.18 -31.66
CA GLU A 164 -7.52 -24.47 -31.47
C GLU A 164 -7.71 -23.00 -31.85
N ILE A 165 -7.61 -22.11 -30.87
CA ILE A 165 -7.66 -20.66 -31.11
C ILE A 165 -6.26 -20.05 -30.97
N SER A 166 -5.95 -19.06 -31.81
CA SER A 166 -4.73 -18.26 -31.69
C SER A 166 -5.04 -16.99 -30.91
N VAL A 167 -4.43 -16.82 -29.73
CA VAL A 167 -4.54 -15.60 -28.92
C VAL A 167 -3.26 -14.80 -29.07
N THR A 168 -3.39 -13.57 -29.56
CA THR A 168 -2.27 -12.63 -29.65
C THR A 168 -2.02 -12.00 -28.29
N LYS A 169 -0.79 -12.09 -27.79
CA LYS A 169 -0.34 -11.49 -26.53
C LYS A 169 0.74 -10.46 -26.79
N THR A 170 0.67 -9.37 -26.05
CA THR A 170 1.60 -8.26 -26.11
C THR A 170 2.23 -8.05 -24.74
N ASP A 171 3.56 -8.09 -24.69
CA ASP A 171 4.33 -7.88 -23.48
C ASP A 171 4.84 -6.44 -23.39
N PHE A 172 4.64 -5.84 -22.22
CA PHE A 172 5.18 -4.55 -21.84
C PHE A 172 6.13 -4.74 -20.66
N LYS A 173 7.36 -4.26 -20.78
CA LYS A 173 8.31 -4.18 -19.68
C LYS A 173 8.00 -2.94 -18.86
N VAL A 174 7.44 -3.15 -17.67
CA VAL A 174 7.13 -2.06 -16.74
C VAL A 174 8.30 -1.89 -15.79
N THR A 175 8.88 -0.70 -15.76
CA THR A 175 9.94 -0.31 -14.82
C THR A 175 9.38 0.72 -13.83
N LYS A 176 9.40 0.37 -12.54
CA LYS A 176 9.01 1.25 -11.44
C LYS A 176 10.24 1.74 -10.71
N GLU A 177 10.37 3.05 -10.60
CA GLU A 177 11.41 3.72 -9.81
C GLU A 177 10.83 4.10 -8.44
N TRP A 178 11.45 3.57 -7.40
CA TRP A 178 11.04 3.78 -6.02
C TRP A 178 12.03 4.69 -5.31
N LYS A 179 11.54 5.49 -4.37
CA LYS A 179 12.36 6.28 -3.45
C LYS A 179 11.86 6.11 -2.02
N CYS A 180 12.79 5.89 -1.09
CA CYS A 180 12.46 5.83 0.33
C CYS A 180 12.26 7.24 0.89
N GLY A 181 11.13 7.50 1.55
CA GLY A 181 10.87 8.76 2.25
C GLY A 181 11.71 8.99 3.51
N LEU A 182 12.31 7.92 4.07
CA LEU A 182 13.12 8.01 5.29
C LEU A 182 14.62 8.22 4.98
N CYS A 183 15.22 7.35 4.16
CA CYS A 183 16.66 7.41 3.86
C CYS A 183 16.99 7.95 2.46
N SER A 184 15.98 8.37 1.69
CA SER A 184 16.12 8.90 0.32
C SER A 184 16.77 7.97 -0.71
N SER A 185 17.08 6.71 -0.37
CA SER A 185 17.64 5.76 -1.33
C SER A 185 16.62 5.45 -2.44
N GLY A 186 17.08 5.46 -3.68
CA GLY A 186 16.30 5.02 -4.83
C GLY A 186 16.61 3.57 -5.21
N TRP A 187 15.63 2.86 -5.76
CA TRP A 187 15.83 1.57 -6.41
C TRP A 187 14.83 1.40 -7.56
N LYS A 188 15.10 0.46 -8.47
CA LYS A 188 14.21 0.15 -9.59
C LYS A 188 13.75 -1.29 -9.50
N THR A 189 12.50 -1.53 -9.87
CA THR A 189 11.93 -2.87 -10.02
C THR A 189 11.32 -2.98 -11.40
N SER A 190 11.64 -4.03 -12.15
CA SER A 190 11.08 -4.27 -13.48
C SER A 190 10.32 -5.59 -13.52
N TYR A 191 9.15 -5.61 -14.17
CA TYR A 191 8.38 -6.82 -14.44
C TYR A 191 7.76 -6.77 -15.83
N ILE A 192 7.36 -7.94 -16.36
CA ILE A 192 6.65 -8.05 -17.62
C ILE A 192 5.15 -8.05 -17.35
N LYS A 193 4.43 -7.17 -18.05
CA LYS A 193 2.97 -7.06 -18.07
C LYS A 193 2.49 -7.55 -19.43
N THR A 194 1.84 -8.71 -19.44
CA THR A 194 1.27 -9.29 -20.66
C THR A 194 -0.20 -8.88 -20.80
N VAL A 195 -0.57 -8.37 -21.97
CA VAL A 195 -1.94 -7.99 -22.35
C VAL A 195 -2.35 -8.85 -23.54
N GLY A 196 -3.51 -9.49 -23.51
CA GLY A 196 -4.00 -10.35 -24.60
C GLY A 196 -5.43 -10.80 -24.37
#